data_AF-W1XM34-F1
#
_entry.id   AF-W1XM34-F1
#
_cell.length_a   1.000
_cell.length_b   1.000
_cell.length_c   1.000
_cell.angle_alpha   90.00
_cell.angle_beta   90.00
_cell.angle_gamma   90.00
#
_symmetry.space_group_name_H-M   'P 1'
#
loop_
_entity.id
_entity.type
_entity.pdbx_description
1 polymer ?
#
loop_
_entity_poly.entity_id
_entity_poly.type
_entity_poly.pdbx_seq_one_letter_code
_entity_poly.pdbx_strand_id
1 'polypeptide(L)'
;CLNLPSSAEVLPELTPCGDVGLVSAYLQALTNEGVASVLVISHLPLVGYLVAELCPGETPPMFTTSAIASVTLDESGNGTFNWQMSPCNLKMAKAI
;
A
#
# COMPACT_ATOMS: atom_id res chain seq x y z
N CYS A 1 19.01 4.14 13.95
CA CYS A 1 17.58 3.99 14.32
C CYS A 1 16.73 4.36 13.11
N LEU A 2 15.66 3.63 12.80
CA LEU A 2 14.70 4.04 11.77
C LEU A 2 13.91 5.24 12.30
N ASN A 3 13.86 6.33 11.54
CA ASN A 3 12.96 7.45 11.81
C ASN A 3 11.56 7.03 11.37
N LEU A 4 10.68 6.79 12.33
CA LEU A 4 9.27 6.54 12.06
C LEU A 4 8.57 7.88 11.75
N PRO A 5 7.47 7.85 10.97
CA PRO A 5 6.63 9.03 10.79
C PRO A 5 6.12 9.55 12.15
N SER A 6 5.89 10.86 12.22
CA SER A 6 5.42 11.54 13.44
C SER A 6 3.99 11.18 13.83
N SER A 7 3.21 10.62 12.89
CA SER A 7 1.83 10.20 13.08
C SER A 7 1.60 8.81 12.49
N ALA A 8 0.70 8.05 13.11
CA ALA A 8 0.19 6.80 12.59
C ALA A 8 -1.33 6.78 12.81
N GLU A 9 -2.05 6.32 11.80
CA GLU A 9 -3.50 6.23 11.82
C GLU A 9 -3.95 4.78 11.79
N VAL A 10 -5.00 4.46 12.53
CA VAL A 10 -5.57 3.12 12.61
C VAL A 10 -6.96 3.17 11.97
N LEU A 11 -7.09 2.46 10.86
CA LEU A 11 -8.34 2.35 10.11
C LEU A 11 -8.90 0.93 10.30
N PRO A 12 -10.14 0.78 10.83
CA PRO A 12 -10.82 -0.52 10.91
C PRO A 12 -10.90 -1.26 9.57
N GLU A 13 -10.92 -0.50 8.47
CA GLU A 13 -11.01 -0.97 7.10
C GLU A 13 -9.72 -1.66 6.62
N LEU A 14 -8.60 -1.57 7.35
CA LEU A 14 -7.35 -2.29 7.03
C LEU A 14 -7.28 -3.72 7.64
N THR A 15 -8.41 -4.21 8.15
CA THR A 15 -8.56 -5.60 8.63
C THR A 15 -8.93 -6.54 7.49
N PRO A 16 -8.76 -7.88 7.63
CA PRO A 16 -9.07 -8.82 6.53
C PRO A 16 -10.48 -8.72 5.93
N CYS A 17 -11.45 -8.23 6.71
CA CYS A 17 -12.86 -8.07 6.31
C CYS A 17 -13.25 -6.60 6.04
N GLY A 18 -12.26 -5.70 5.97
CA GLY A 18 -12.51 -4.29 5.67
C GLY A 18 -12.93 -4.05 4.22
N ASP A 19 -13.33 -2.81 3.95
CA ASP A 19 -13.82 -2.38 2.64
C ASP A 19 -12.70 -1.72 1.83
N VAL A 20 -12.32 -2.32 0.71
CA VAL A 20 -11.25 -1.80 -0.16
C VAL A 20 -11.61 -0.46 -0.80
N GLY A 21 -12.89 -0.21 -1.07
CA GLY A 21 -13.39 1.03 -1.67
C GLY A 21 -13.29 2.20 -0.69
N LEU A 22 -13.55 1.96 0.60
CA LEU A 22 -13.34 2.97 1.63
C LEU A 22 -11.85 3.30 1.80
N VAL A 23 -10.98 2.29 1.78
CA VAL A 23 -9.53 2.51 1.85
C VAL A 23 -9.03 3.26 0.62
N SER A 24 -9.44 2.87 -0.59
CA SER A 24 -9.03 3.56 -1.83
C SER A 24 -9.52 5.01 -1.88
N ALA A 25 -10.78 5.26 -1.47
CA ALA A 25 -11.32 6.61 -1.36
C ALA A 25 -10.56 7.45 -0.32
N TYR A 26 -10.15 6.86 0.80
CA TYR A 26 -9.33 7.55 1.80
C TYR A 26 -7.96 7.92 1.25
N LEU A 27 -7.28 6.99 0.57
CA LEU A 27 -6.01 7.26 -0.09
C LEU A 27 -6.12 8.37 -1.14
N GLN A 28 -7.23 8.40 -1.89
CA GLN A 28 -7.50 9.49 -2.82
C GLN A 28 -7.65 10.84 -2.12
N ALA A 29 -8.36 10.88 -0.98
CA ALA A 29 -8.49 12.09 -0.19
C ALA A 29 -7.12 12.62 0.28
N LEU A 30 -6.23 11.74 0.75
CA LEU A 30 -4.87 12.11 1.12
C LEU A 30 -4.05 12.66 -0.06
N THR A 31 -4.17 12.05 -1.25
CA THR A 31 -3.55 12.58 -2.47
C THR A 31 -4.05 13.99 -2.78
N ASN A 32 -5.36 14.22 -2.67
CA ASN A 32 -5.97 15.54 -2.90
C ASN A 32 -5.54 16.59 -1.86
N GLU A 33 -5.22 16.16 -0.64
CA GLU A 33 -4.64 17.01 0.42
C GLU A 33 -3.14 17.28 0.23
N GLY A 34 -2.52 16.69 -0.80
CA GLY A 34 -1.11 16.88 -1.13
C GLY A 34 -0.14 15.98 -0.36
N VAL A 35 -0.63 14.88 0.23
CA VAL A 35 0.23 13.90 0.89
C VAL A 35 1.08 13.17 -0.15
N ALA A 36 2.40 13.33 -0.06
CA ALA A 36 3.32 12.81 -1.07
C ALA A 36 3.49 11.29 -1.05
N SER A 37 3.37 10.65 0.12
CA SER A 37 3.58 9.20 0.26
C SER A 37 2.95 8.69 1.56
N VAL A 38 2.40 7.48 1.49
CA VAL A 38 1.85 6.76 2.65
C VAL A 38 2.40 5.33 2.69
N LEU A 39 2.53 4.77 3.89
CA LEU A 39 2.79 3.34 4.08
C LEU A 39 1.53 2.71 4.66
N VAL A 40 0.89 1.85 3.86
CA VAL A 40 -0.29 1.11 4.30
C VAL A 40 0.15 -0.26 4.83
N ILE A 41 -0.25 -0.58 6.06
CA ILE A 41 -0.01 -1.87 6.69
C ILE A 41 -1.35 -2.58 6.84
N SER A 42 -1.46 -3.78 6.27
CA SER A 42 -2.72 -4.51 6.19
C SER A 42 -2.48 -6.02 6.12
N HIS A 43 -3.53 -6.78 5.83
CA HIS A 43 -3.57 -8.24 5.85
C HIS A 43 -4.03 -8.79 4.51
N LEU A 44 -3.74 -10.07 4.26
CA LEU A 44 -4.44 -10.81 3.23
C LEU A 44 -5.87 -11.16 3.66
N PRO A 45 -6.83 -11.21 2.73
CA PRO A 45 -6.66 -10.97 1.30
C PRO A 45 -6.72 -9.47 0.92
N LEU A 46 -7.12 -8.61 1.86
CA LEU A 46 -7.41 -7.20 1.63
C LEU A 46 -6.30 -6.44 0.90
N VAL A 47 -5.04 -6.58 1.29
CA VAL A 47 -3.92 -5.86 0.66
C VAL A 47 -3.74 -6.21 -0.82
N GLY A 48 -4.03 -7.45 -1.21
CA GLY A 48 -4.02 -7.86 -2.61
C GLY A 48 -5.18 -7.23 -3.39
N TYR A 49 -6.38 -7.23 -2.80
CA TYR A 49 -7.54 -6.57 -3.40
C TYR A 49 -7.38 -5.06 -3.49
N LEU A 50 -6.73 -4.43 -2.52
CA LEU A 50 -6.44 -2.99 -2.55
C LEU A 50 -5.53 -2.62 -3.73
N VAL A 51 -4.51 -3.43 -4.04
CA VAL A 51 -3.67 -3.18 -5.23
C VAL A 51 -4.50 -3.29 -6.52
N ALA A 52 -5.39 -4.28 -6.64
CA ALA A 52 -6.25 -4.43 -7.81
C ALA A 52 -7.31 -3.32 -7.92
N GLU A 53 -7.83 -2.83 -6.79
CA GLU A 53 -8.76 -1.70 -6.71
C GLU A 53 -8.07 -0.40 -7.16
N LEU A 54 -6.85 -0.15 -6.66
CA LEU A 54 -6.09 1.05 -7.02
C LEU A 54 -5.57 0.99 -8.46
N CYS A 55 -5.22 -0.19 -8.98
CA CYS A 55 -4.60 -0.34 -10.31
C CYS A 55 -5.53 -1.10 -11.26
N PRO A 56 -6.40 -0.41 -12.03
CA PRO A 56 -7.32 -1.06 -12.95
C PRO A 56 -6.60 -2.00 -13.94
N GLY A 57 -7.02 -3.27 -13.98
CA GLY A 57 -6.45 -4.28 -14.86
C GLY A 57 -5.40 -5.18 -14.22
N GLU A 58 -4.91 -4.84 -13.02
CA GLU A 58 -4.07 -5.74 -12.23
C GLU A 58 -4.93 -6.79 -11.53
N THR A 59 -4.51 -8.05 -11.61
CA THR A 59 -5.10 -9.10 -10.76
C THR A 59 -4.58 -8.96 -9.34
N PRO A 60 -5.38 -9.21 -8.29
CA PRO A 60 -4.93 -9.13 -6.90
C PRO A 60 -3.63 -9.90 -6.66
N PRO A 61 -2.50 -9.24 -6.36
CA PRO A 61 -1.24 -9.93 -6.17
C PRO A 61 -1.22 -10.68 -4.84
N MET A 62 -0.53 -11.81 -4.82
CA MET A 62 -0.27 -12.55 -3.58
C MET A 62 0.86 -11.88 -2.80
N PHE A 63 0.69 -11.72 -1.49
CA PHE A 63 1.72 -11.23 -0.59
C PHE A 63 2.28 -12.37 0.28
N THR A 64 3.60 -12.46 0.39
CA THR A 64 4.21 -13.14 1.54
C THR A 64 4.20 -12.19 2.74
N THR A 65 4.28 -12.72 3.96
CA THR A 65 4.39 -11.88 5.17
C THR A 65 5.55 -10.90 5.01
N SER A 66 5.31 -9.62 5.29
CA SER A 66 6.26 -8.52 5.13
C SER A 66 6.68 -8.19 3.68
N ALA A 67 6.02 -8.75 2.67
CA ALA A 67 6.19 -8.25 1.30
C ALA A 67 5.66 -6.83 1.16
N ILE A 68 6.31 -6.04 0.31
CA ILE A 68 5.97 -4.64 0.04
C ILE A 68 5.62 -4.50 -1.43
N ALA A 69 4.53 -3.79 -1.73
CA ALA A 69 4.18 -3.34 -3.07
C ALA A 69 4.33 -1.82 -3.14
N SER A 70 4.78 -1.32 -4.29
CA SER A 70 4.79 0.10 -4.61
C SER A 70 3.75 0.40 -5.67
N VAL A 71 2.85 1.32 -5.36
CA VAL A 71 1.83 1.84 -6.26
C VAL A 71 1.99 3.36 -6.33
N THR A 72 2.00 3.91 -7.53
CA THR A 72 1.94 5.36 -7.75
C THR A 72 0.49 5.72 -8.05
N LEU A 73 -0.13 6.55 -7.21
CA LEU A 73 -1.49 7.04 -7.42
C LEU A 73 -1.48 8.40 -8.13
N ASP A 74 -2.30 8.57 -9.16
CA ASP A 74 -2.49 9.87 -9.82
C ASP A 74 -3.61 10.71 -9.15
N GLU A 75 -3.79 11.95 -9.60
CA GLU A 75 -4.82 12.87 -9.08
C GLU A 75 -6.26 12.36 -9.34
N SER A 76 -6.44 11.42 -10.26
CA SER A 76 -7.73 10.82 -10.60
C SER A 76 -8.02 9.53 -9.81
N GLY A 77 -7.08 9.06 -9.00
CA GLY A 77 -7.19 7.82 -8.22
C GLY A 77 -6.86 6.57 -8.98
N ASN A 78 -6.24 6.69 -10.16
CA ASN A 78 -5.73 5.54 -10.88
C ASN A 78 -4.28 5.28 -10.49
N GLY A 79 -4.03 4.07 -10.06
CA GLY A 79 -2.75 3.56 -9.61
C GLY A 79 -1.97 2.88 -10.73
N THR A 80 -0.65 3.05 -10.69
CA THR A 80 0.30 2.24 -11.45
C THR A 80 1.05 1.32 -10.49
N PHE A 81 0.95 0.01 -10.69
CA PHE A 81 1.69 -0.98 -9.91
C PHE A 81 3.15 -1.04 -10.39
N ASN A 82 4.08 -0.50 -9.60
CA ASN A 82 5.47 -0.34 -10.02
C ASN A 82 6.29 -1.62 -9.80
N TRP A 83 6.21 -2.18 -8.60
CA TRP A 83 6.97 -3.36 -8.20
C TRP A 83 6.42 -3.96 -6.90
N GLN A 84 6.75 -5.23 -6.67
CA GLN A 84 6.54 -5.90 -5.40
C GLN A 84 7.81 -6.65 -5.00
N MET A 85 8.15 -6.61 -3.71
CA MET A 85 9.34 -7.24 -3.16
C MET A 85 8.97 -8.09 -1.95
N SER A 86 9.27 -9.38 -2.04
CA SER A 86 9.22 -10.30 -0.89
C SER A 86 10.45 -10.06 0.00
N PRO A 87 10.37 -10.26 1.34
CA PRO A 87 11.52 -10.11 2.24
C PRO A 87 12.72 -10.95 1.84
N CYS A 88 12.50 -12.14 1.26
CA CYS A 88 13.58 -13.02 0.79
C CYS A 88 14.35 -12.45 -0.42
N ASN A 89 13.77 -11.49 -1.14
CA ASN A 89 14.38 -10.83 -2.30
C ASN A 89 15.05 -9.49 -1.93
N LEU A 90 14.93 -9.05 -0.67
CA LEU A 90 15.51 -7.81 -0.20
C LEU A 90 17.03 -7.95 -0.08
N LYS A 91 17.76 -7.35 -1.03
CA LYS A 91 19.22 -7.26 -0.96
C LYS A 91 19.60 -6.05 -0.11
N MET A 92 20.04 -6.28 1.12
CA MET A 92 20.56 -5.22 1.97
C MET A 92 21.91 -4.74 1.42
N ALA A 93 22.05 -3.44 1.17
CA ALA A 93 23.37 -2.83 1.03
C ALA A 93 24.14 -3.09 2.35
N LYS A 94 25.40 -3.49 2.25
CA LYS A 94 26.26 -3.74 3.41
C LYS A 94 26.27 -2.46 4.25
N ALA A 95 25.77 -2.53 5.49
CA ALA A 95 25.87 -1.42 6.43
C ALA A 95 27.36 -1.09 6.58
N ILE A 96 27.75 0.11 6.16
CA ILE A 96 29.09 0.67 6.35
C ILE A 96 29.30 1.05 7.82
#